data_AF-A0A1Y5SXW4-F1
#
_entry.id   AF-A0A1Y5SXW4-F1
#
_cell.length_a   1.000
_cell.length_b   1.000
_cell.length_c   1.000
_cell.angle_alpha   90.00
_cell.angle_beta   90.00
_cell.angle_gamma   90.00
#
_symmetry.space_group_name_H-M   'P 1'
#
loop_
_entity.id
_entity.type
_entity.pdbx_description
1 polymer ?
#
loop_
_entity_poly.entity_id
_entity_poly.type
_entity_poly.pdbx_seq_one_letter_code
_entity_poly.pdbx_strand_id
1 'polypeptide(L)' 'MGFAVNSTARMEQLEVLRIELGVLRQEHRDLDDAIRALEDTGTADMLTVKRLKKQKLALKDRISVLEDRTTPDIIA' A
#
# COMPACT_ATOMS: atom_id res chain seq x y z
N MET A 1 28.32 29.00 -6.74
CA MET A 1 28.01 27.76 -7.47
C MET A 1 27.46 26.76 -6.45
N GLY A 2 26.19 26.36 -6.55
CA GLY A 2 25.64 25.26 -5.74
C GLY A 2 24.37 25.60 -4.95
N PHE A 3 23.21 25.57 -5.60
CA PHE A 3 21.90 25.54 -4.90
C PHE A 3 20.77 24.83 -5.70
N ALA A 4 21.10 23.97 -6.67
CA ALA A 4 20.08 23.29 -7.48
C ALA A 4 19.90 21.79 -7.19
N VAL A 5 20.77 21.15 -6.39
CA VAL A 5 20.76 19.68 -6.27
C VAL A 5 19.67 19.11 -5.33
N ASN A 6 19.04 19.95 -4.50
CA ASN A 6 18.06 19.48 -3.50
C ASN A 6 16.63 19.33 -4.04
N SER A 7 16.28 19.98 -5.15
CA SER A 7 14.91 19.98 -5.66
C SER A 7 14.58 18.69 -6.42
N THR A 8 15.55 18.13 -7.16
CA THR A 8 15.38 16.90 -7.94
C THR A 8 15.23 15.67 -7.06
N ALA A 9 16.05 15.54 -6.01
CA ALA A 9 16.02 14.39 -5.10
C ALA A 9 14.69 14.24 -4.35
N ARG A 10 14.04 15.36 -3.98
CA ARG A 10 12.73 15.34 -3.34
C ARG A 10 11.61 14.95 -4.31
N MET A 11 11.71 15.34 -5.58
CA MET A 11 10.75 14.95 -6.62
C MET A 11 10.84 13.45 -6.93
N GLU A 12 12.06 12.90 -7.04
CA GLU A 12 12.28 11.46 -7.21
C GLU A 12 11.73 10.66 -6.01
N GLN A 13 11.92 11.16 -4.77
CA GLN A 13 11.35 10.53 -3.57
C GLN A 13 9.82 10.49 -3.59
N LEU A 14 9.16 11.57 -4.02
CA LEU A 14 7.69 11.63 -4.12
C LEU A 14 7.16 10.67 -5.19
N GLU A 15 7.86 10.55 -6.31
CA GLU A 15 7.50 9.63 -7.39
C GLU A 15 7.62 8.17 -6.94
N VAL A 16 8.70 7.82 -6.24
CA VAL A 16 8.87 6.50 -5.62
C VAL A 16 7.76 6.19 -4.63
N LEU A 17 7.42 7.13 -3.73
CA LEU A 17 6.33 6.95 -2.77
C LEU A 17 4.98 6.73 -3.45
N ARG A 18 4.70 7.44 -4.56
CA ARG A 18 3.47 7.24 -5.35
C ARG A 18 3.41 5.87 -6.01
N ILE A 19 4.52 5.40 -6.57
CA ILE A 19 4.62 4.06 -7.16
C ILE A 19 4.41 3.00 -6.08
N GLU A 20 5.11 3.12 -4.95
CA GLU A 20 5.01 2.18 -3.82
C GLU A 20 3.59 2.12 -3.26
N LEU A 21 2.91 3.27 -3.14
CA LEU A 21 1.50 3.36 -2.75
C LEU A 21 0.57 2.66 -3.76
N GLY A 22 0.84 2.80 -5.06
CA GLY A 22 0.14 2.09 -6.12
C GLY A 22 0.30 0.57 -6.01
N VAL A 23 1.54 0.10 -5.78
CA VAL A 23 1.85 -1.32 -5.59
C VAL A 23 1.15 -1.87 -4.35
N LEU A 24 1.25 -1.19 -3.21
CA LEU A 24 0.59 -1.62 -1.97
C LEU A 24 -0.94 -1.67 -2.12
N ARG A 25 -1.55 -0.72 -2.82
CA ARG A 25 -2.99 -0.73 -3.12
C ARG A 25 -3.37 -1.91 -4.01
N GLN A 26 -2.56 -2.24 -5.01
CA GLN A 26 -2.77 -3.41 -5.87
C GLN A 26 -2.65 -4.71 -5.05
N GLU A 27 -1.58 -4.86 -4.27
CA GLU A 27 -1.39 -6.03 -3.39
C GLU A 27 -2.55 -6.18 -2.40
N HIS A 28 -3.05 -5.09 -1.82
CA HIS A 28 -4.19 -5.12 -0.93
C HIS A 28 -5.47 -5.60 -1.65
N ARG A 29 -5.68 -5.21 -2.91
CA ARG A 29 -6.82 -5.69 -3.72
C ARG A 29 -6.66 -7.17 -4.05
N ASP A 30 -5.48 -7.59 -4.50
CA ASP A 30 -5.21 -8.99 -4.83
C ASP A 30 -5.39 -9.90 -3.61
N LEU A 31 -4.97 -9.43 -2.44
CA LEU A 31 -5.16 -10.15 -1.18
C LEU A 31 -6.64 -10.22 -0.79
N ASP A 32 -7.43 -9.19 -1.06
CA ASP A 32 -8.87 -9.20 -0.82
C ASP A 32 -9.61 -10.18 -1.74
N ASP A 33 -9.24 -10.20 -3.02
CA ASP A 33 -9.79 -11.13 -3.99
C ASP A 33 -9.41 -12.58 -3.66
N ALA A 34 -8.18 -12.82 -3.19
CA ALA A 34 -7.76 -14.13 -2.69
C ALA A 34 -8.56 -14.57 -1.45
N ILE A 35 -8.83 -13.65 -0.50
CA ILE A 35 -9.68 -13.94 0.67
C ILE A 35 -11.10 -14.28 0.22
N ARG A 36 -11.68 -13.51 -0.71
CA ARG A 36 -13.02 -13.77 -1.24
C ARG A 36 -13.10 -15.11 -1.95
N ALA A 37 -12.15 -15.45 -2.81
CA ALA A 37 -12.12 -16.73 -3.51
C ALA A 37 -12.00 -17.91 -2.53
N LEU A 38 -11.24 -17.75 -1.45
CA LEU A 38 -11.15 -18.72 -0.36
C LEU A 38 -12.46 -18.84 0.44
N GLU A 39 -13.11 -17.72 0.75
CA GLU A 39 -14.39 -17.73 1.44
C GLU A 39 -15.51 -18.35 0.57
N ASP A 40 -15.53 -18.07 -0.73
CA ASP A 40 -16.51 -18.60 -1.69
C ASP A 40 -16.35 -20.09 -1.94
N THR A 41 -15.12 -20.62 -1.91
CA THR A 41 -14.88 -22.07 -2.06
C THR A 41 -15.34 -22.88 -0.84
N GLY A 42 -15.63 -22.23 0.30
CA GLY A 42 -16.21 -22.86 1.50
C GLY A 42 -15.34 -23.90 2.19
N THR A 43 -14.19 -24.26 1.60
CA THR A 43 -13.20 -25.21 2.13
C THR A 43 -12.00 -24.50 2.75
N ALA A 44 -12.01 -23.17 2.76
CA ALA A 44 -10.88 -22.41 3.27
C ALA A 44 -10.69 -22.64 4.77
N ASP A 45 -9.46 -23.02 5.11
CA ASP A 45 -9.02 -23.14 6.49
C ASP A 45 -9.19 -21.77 7.19
N MET A 46 -10.00 -21.76 8.26
CA MET A 46 -10.25 -20.56 9.06
C MET A 46 -8.96 -19.91 9.56
N LEU A 47 -7.89 -20.69 9.77
CA LEU A 47 -6.57 -20.18 10.14
C LEU A 47 -5.93 -19.40 8.99
N THR A 48 -6.04 -19.92 7.77
CA THR A 48 -5.52 -19.28 6.55
C THR A 48 -6.25 -17.97 6.29
N VAL A 49 -7.59 -17.97 6.36
CA VAL A 49 -8.40 -16.75 6.21
C VAL A 49 -8.05 -15.71 7.28
N LYS A 50 -7.90 -16.11 8.55
CA LYS A 50 -7.47 -15.20 9.62
C LYS A 50 -6.07 -14.61 9.35
N ARG A 51 -5.12 -15.41 8.86
CA ARG A 51 -3.76 -14.96 8.53
C ARG A 51 -3.79 -13.95 7.37
N LEU A 52 -4.59 -14.20 6.34
CA LEU A 52 -4.75 -13.29 5.20
C LEU A 52 -5.44 -11.99 5.62
N LYS A 53 -6.50 -12.04 6.43
CA LYS A 53 -7.14 -10.84 6.99
C LYS A 53 -6.17 -9.99 7.82
N LYS A 54 -5.29 -10.62 8.60
CA LYS A 54 -4.24 -9.92 9.35
C LYS A 54 -3.21 -9.26 8.41
N GLN A 55 -2.80 -9.94 7.34
CA GLN A 55 -1.94 -9.36 6.30
C GLN A 55 -2.61 -8.18 5.60
N LYS A 56 -3.92 -8.29 5.30
CA LYS A 56 -4.72 -7.22 4.69
C LYS A 56 -4.75 -5.99 5.58
N LEU A 57 -4.96 -6.18 6.88
CA LEU A 57 -4.94 -5.08 7.85
C LEU A 57 -3.55 -4.41 7.89
N ALA A 58 -2.48 -5.19 7.93
CA ALA A 58 -1.12 -4.64 7.92
C ALA A 58 -0.79 -3.88 6.62
N LEU A 59 -1.27 -4.35 5.46
CA LEU A 59 -1.14 -3.63 4.20
C LEU A 59 -1.93 -2.32 4.24
N LYS A 60 -3.15 -2.33 4.74
CA LYS A 60 -3.96 -1.12 4.92
C LYS A 60 -3.27 -0.11 5.83
N ASP A 61 -2.73 -0.55 6.96
CA ASP A 61 -2.02 0.33 7.90
C ASP A 61 -0.77 0.94 7.24
N ARG A 62 -0.02 0.13 6.46
CA ARG A 62 1.11 0.62 5.67
C ARG A 62 0.69 1.64 4.62
N ILE A 63 -0.39 1.39 3.89
CA ILE A 63 -0.97 2.33 2.93
C ILE A 63 -1.32 3.63 3.62
N SER A 64 -2.01 3.60 4.76
CA SER A 64 -2.37 4.82 5.50
C SER A 64 -1.14 5.59 5.99
N VAL A 65 -0.09 4.91 6.46
CA VAL A 65 1.17 5.58 6.83
C VAL A 65 1.86 6.21 5.61
N LEU A 66 1.86 5.53 4.46
CA LEU A 66 2.45 6.06 3.23
C LEU A 66 1.62 7.21 2.66
N GLU A 67 0.29 7.09 2.72
CA GLU A 67 -0.66 8.13 2.37
C GLU A 67 -0.44 9.36 3.25
N ASP A 68 -0.34 9.22 4.57
CA ASP A 68 -0.05 10.31 5.51
C ASP A 68 1.28 11.02 5.22
N ARG A 69 2.29 10.27 4.76
CA ARG A 69 3.59 10.84 4.37
C ARG A 69 3.55 11.56 3.01
N THR A 70 2.61 11.19 2.14
CA THR A 70 2.48 11.76 0.79
C THR A 70 1.39 12.85 0.72
N THR A 71 0.40 12.83 1.63
CA THR A 71 -0.72 13.78 1.70
C THR A 71 -0.41 15.22 2.13
N PRO A 72 0.69 15.60 2.81
CA PRO A 72 0.96 17.03 3.04
C PRO A 72 1.07 17.86 1.75
N ASP A 73 1.21 17.22 0.58
CA ASP A 73 1.33 17.88 -0.74
C ASP A 73 0.16 17.58 -1.73
N ILE A 74 -0.86 16.78 -1.36
CA ILE A 74 -1.94 16.37 -2.30
C ILE A 74 -3.25 17.15 -2.09
N ILE A 75 -3.44 17.78 -0.93
CA ILE A 75 -4.56 18.70 -0.66
C ILE A 75 -4.05 20.15 -0.76
N ALA A 76 -3.67 20.59 -1.96
CA ALA A 76 -3.34 21.97 -2.30
C ALA A 76 -4.07 22.36 -3.59
#